data_AF-A0A257RQ40-F1
#
_entry.id   AF-A0A257RQ40-F1
#
_cell.length_a   1.000
_cell.length_b   1.000
_cell.length_c   1.000
_cell.angle_alpha   90.00
_cell.angle_beta   90.00
_cell.angle_gamma   90.00
#
_symmetry.space_group_name_H-M   'P 1'
#
loop_
_entity.id
_entity.type
_entity.pdbx_description
1 polymer ?
#
loop_
_entity_poly.entity_id
_entity_poly.type
_entity_poly.pdbx_seq_one_letter_code
_entity_poly.pdbx_strand_id
1 'polypeptide(L)'
;MDAIDRMFHLLVQTVRDSQPRYLTQPFEVAELYQTLLPYRHFRRDLALDTNEDYELALMQLLSGTRGYLIVDDRMRDALERELASPSPDPGAFRQFADAQVALSPAAVQKLGHTPEGAVDAARSSASTVRLS
;
A
#
# COMPACT_ATOMS: atom_id res chain seq x y z
N MET A 1 9.59 4.51 7.21
CA MET A 1 8.58 3.72 6.48
C MET A 1 8.66 2.30 6.97
N ASP A 2 7.56 1.82 7.53
CA ASP A 2 7.40 0.41 7.90
C ASP A 2 6.93 -0.43 6.71
N ALA A 3 6.66 -1.72 6.93
CA ALA A 3 6.22 -2.64 5.90
C ALA A 3 4.87 -2.24 5.28
N ILE A 4 3.96 -1.67 6.07
CA ILE A 4 2.62 -1.26 5.61
C ILE A 4 2.75 -0.05 4.67
N ASP A 5 3.58 0.94 5.03
CA ASP A 5 3.86 2.09 4.17
C ASP A 5 4.41 1.63 2.82
N ARG A 6 5.44 0.76 2.85
CA ARG A 6 6.07 0.23 1.64
C ARG A 6 5.07 -0.54 0.78
N MET A 7 4.21 -1.33 1.41
CA MET A 7 3.21 -2.11 0.69
C MET A 7 2.15 -1.25 0.03
N PHE A 8 1.68 -0.20 0.71
CA PHE A 8 0.78 0.76 0.09
C PHE A 8 1.44 1.51 -1.07
N HIS A 9 2.70 1.94 -0.90
CA HIS A 9 3.45 2.63 -1.96
C HIS A 9 3.62 1.74 -3.20
N LEU A 10 4.05 0.49 -2.99
CA LEU A 10 4.19 -0.50 -4.08
C LEU A 10 2.84 -0.82 -4.72
N LEU A 11 1.77 -0.96 -3.93
CA LEU A 11 0.42 -1.19 -4.47
C LEU A 11 0.01 -0.07 -5.42
N VAL A 12 0.15 1.19 -4.98
CA VAL A 12 -0.23 2.34 -5.81
C VAL A 12 0.64 2.43 -7.07
N GLN A 13 1.94 2.13 -6.97
CA GLN A 13 2.83 2.08 -8.13
C GLN A 13 2.41 0.99 -9.11
N THR A 14 2.23 -0.26 -8.66
CA THR A 14 1.80 -1.37 -9.50
C THR A 14 0.44 -1.10 -10.15
N VAL A 15 -0.51 -0.51 -9.41
CA VAL A 15 -1.81 -0.12 -9.95
C VAL A 15 -1.66 0.95 -11.03
N ARG A 16 -0.83 1.99 -10.83
CA ARG A 16 -0.56 3.02 -11.85
C ARG A 16 0.07 2.46 -13.12
N ASP A 17 0.97 1.49 -12.97
CA ASP A 17 1.75 0.95 -14.09
C ASP A 17 0.97 -0.12 -14.86
N SER A 18 0.23 -0.98 -14.16
CA SER A 18 -0.40 -2.17 -14.74
C SER A 18 -1.91 -2.05 -14.90
N GLN A 19 -2.60 -1.46 -13.92
CA GLN A 19 -4.08 -1.48 -13.85
C GLN A 19 -4.68 -0.16 -13.36
N PRO A 20 -4.54 0.96 -14.11
CA PRO A 20 -4.88 2.30 -13.62
C PRO A 20 -6.34 2.48 -13.20
N ARG A 21 -7.24 1.63 -13.70
CA ARG A 21 -8.67 1.61 -13.33
C ARG A 21 -8.90 1.45 -11.82
N TYR A 22 -8.03 0.74 -11.11
CA TYR A 22 -8.16 0.51 -9.66
C TYR A 22 -7.79 1.73 -8.80
N LEU A 23 -7.36 2.84 -9.43
CA LEU A 23 -7.25 4.13 -8.75
C LEU A 23 -8.62 4.73 -8.41
N THR A 24 -9.66 4.36 -9.16
CA THR A 24 -11.02 4.90 -9.01
C THR A 24 -12.08 3.83 -8.81
N GLN A 25 -11.75 2.56 -9.05
CA GLN A 25 -12.66 1.42 -8.92
C GLN A 25 -12.21 0.48 -7.81
N PRO A 26 -13.17 -0.15 -7.10
CA PRO A 26 -12.84 -1.23 -6.19
C PRO A 26 -12.37 -2.47 -6.94
N PHE A 27 -11.67 -3.34 -6.22
CA PHE A 27 -11.19 -4.65 -6.67
C PHE A 27 -11.26 -5.66 -5.53
N GLU A 28 -11.12 -6.94 -5.86
CA GLU A 28 -11.21 -8.02 -4.89
C GLU A 28 -9.93 -8.15 -4.06
N VAL A 29 -10.08 -8.56 -2.79
CA VAL A 29 -8.93 -8.93 -1.95
C VAL A 29 -8.09 -10.03 -2.61
N ALA A 30 -8.73 -10.96 -3.31
CA ALA A 30 -8.05 -12.00 -4.10
C ALA A 30 -7.07 -11.42 -5.11
N GLU A 31 -7.50 -10.42 -5.89
CA GLU A 31 -6.66 -9.75 -6.88
C GLU A 31 -5.46 -9.04 -6.24
N LEU A 32 -5.62 -8.54 -5.01
CA LEU A 32 -4.55 -7.87 -4.28
C LEU A 32 -3.35 -8.81 -4.08
N TYR A 33 -3.54 -9.98 -3.48
CA TYR A 33 -2.41 -10.88 -3.18
C TYR A 33 -2.01 -11.81 -4.35
N GLN A 34 -2.90 -12.03 -5.32
CA GLN A 34 -2.61 -12.88 -6.49
C GLN A 34 -1.96 -12.12 -7.64
N THR A 35 -2.36 -10.86 -7.86
CA THR A 35 -2.01 -10.12 -9.07
C THR A 35 -1.23 -8.84 -8.77
N LEU A 36 -1.70 -8.02 -7.82
CA LEU A 36 -1.13 -6.68 -7.59
C LEU A 36 0.11 -6.71 -6.70
N LEU A 37 0.12 -7.54 -5.67
CA LEU A 37 1.23 -7.69 -4.73
C LEU A 37 1.57 -9.16 -4.45
N PRO A 38 1.98 -9.96 -5.43
CA PRO A 38 2.37 -11.35 -5.18
C PRO A 38 3.62 -11.40 -4.31
N TYR A 39 3.56 -12.14 -3.18
CA TYR A 39 4.66 -12.27 -2.22
C TYR A 39 6.02 -12.57 -2.88
N ARG A 40 6.04 -13.54 -3.81
CA ARG A 40 7.28 -13.97 -4.48
C ARG A 40 7.97 -12.85 -5.26
N HIS A 41 7.20 -11.89 -5.76
CA HIS A 41 7.71 -10.79 -6.56
C HIS A 41 8.24 -9.67 -5.66
N PHE A 42 7.49 -9.31 -4.61
CA PHE A 42 7.76 -8.10 -3.82
C PHE A 42 8.44 -8.33 -2.46
N ARG A 43 8.74 -9.58 -2.06
CA ARG A 43 9.36 -9.87 -0.74
C ARG A 43 10.63 -9.04 -0.45
N ARG A 44 11.45 -8.78 -1.47
CA ARG A 44 12.70 -8.03 -1.33
C ARG A 44 12.43 -6.53 -1.14
N ASP A 45 11.49 -5.98 -1.89
CA ASP A 45 11.15 -4.56 -1.86
C ASP A 45 10.39 -4.18 -0.58
N LEU A 46 9.62 -5.13 -0.04
CA LEU A 46 8.91 -4.97 1.23
C LEU A 46 9.85 -5.14 2.45
N ALA A 47 11.04 -5.71 2.25
CA ALA A 47 11.96 -6.18 3.29
C ALA A 47 11.29 -7.10 4.30
N LEU A 48 10.57 -8.11 3.78
CA LEU A 48 9.90 -9.14 4.58
C LEU A 48 10.75 -10.40 4.57
N ASP A 49 10.96 -10.97 5.75
CA ASP A 49 11.81 -12.16 5.93
C ASP A 49 11.01 -13.44 5.66
N THR A 50 9.72 -13.44 6.00
CA THR A 50 8.85 -14.61 5.87
C THR A 50 7.55 -14.31 5.12
N ASN A 51 6.86 -15.39 4.70
CA ASN A 51 5.50 -15.27 4.17
C ASN A 51 4.52 -14.82 5.25
N GLU A 52 4.77 -15.19 6.50
CA GLU A 52 3.94 -14.81 7.63
C GLU A 52 3.98 -13.30 7.88
N ASP A 53 5.17 -12.68 7.76
CA ASP A 53 5.32 -11.21 7.86
C ASP A 53 4.54 -10.49 6.75
N TYR A 54 4.52 -11.07 5.55
CA TYR A 54 3.72 -10.56 4.44
C TYR A 54 2.23 -10.64 4.74
N GLU A 55 1.75 -11.78 5.21
CA GLU A 55 0.35 -12.00 5.54
C GLU A 55 -0.11 -11.09 6.69
N LEU A 56 0.72 -10.91 7.72
CA LEU A 56 0.45 -9.98 8.82
C LEU A 56 0.42 -8.53 8.36
N ALA A 57 1.35 -8.10 7.52
CA ALA A 57 1.32 -6.75 6.96
C ALA A 57 0.07 -6.55 6.10
N LEU A 58 -0.31 -7.57 5.33
CA LEU A 58 -1.46 -7.51 4.44
C LEU A 58 -2.77 -7.46 5.23
N MET A 59 -2.87 -8.28 6.27
CA MET A 59 -3.99 -8.26 7.21
C MET A 59 -4.14 -6.88 7.87
N GLN A 60 -3.05 -6.25 8.30
CA GLN A 60 -3.08 -4.88 8.83
C GLN A 60 -3.52 -3.86 7.78
N LEU A 61 -3.07 -3.98 6.53
CA LEU A 61 -3.52 -3.07 5.47
C LEU A 61 -5.02 -3.23 5.19
N LEU A 62 -5.51 -4.47 5.16
CA LEU A 62 -6.92 -4.82 4.93
C LEU A 62 -7.82 -4.52 6.13
N SER A 63 -7.26 -4.37 7.33
CA SER A 63 -7.99 -3.84 8.50
C SER A 63 -8.19 -2.32 8.42
N GLY A 64 -7.84 -1.67 7.29
CA GLY A 64 -8.00 -0.22 7.12
C GLY A 64 -6.96 0.60 7.87
N THR A 65 -5.84 -0.02 8.27
CA THR A 65 -4.75 0.68 8.97
C THR A 65 -4.33 1.94 8.19
N ARG A 66 -4.22 3.06 8.92
CA ARG A 66 -3.87 4.41 8.39
C ARG A 66 -4.83 5.00 7.35
N GLY A 67 -5.96 4.37 7.08
CA GLY A 67 -6.93 4.83 6.08
C GLY A 67 -6.39 4.77 4.64
N TYR A 68 -5.47 3.84 4.37
CA TYR A 68 -4.91 3.61 3.04
C TYR A 68 -5.88 2.94 2.08
N LEU A 69 -6.65 1.98 2.61
CA LEU A 69 -7.70 1.30 1.87
C LEU A 69 -9.07 1.66 2.46
N ILE A 70 -10.05 1.79 1.56
CA ILE A 70 -11.46 1.77 1.88
C ILE A 70 -11.87 0.30 1.80
N VAL A 71 -12.27 -0.27 2.93
CA VAL A 71 -12.55 -1.70 3.11
C VAL A 71 -13.95 -1.90 3.67
N ASP A 72 -14.55 -3.06 3.39
CA ASP A 72 -15.81 -3.47 3.98
C ASP A 72 -15.74 -3.51 5.52
N ASP A 73 -16.78 -3.02 6.19
CA ASP A 73 -16.80 -2.90 7.66
C ASP A 73 -16.80 -4.27 8.36
N ARG A 74 -17.47 -5.28 7.79
CA ARG A 74 -17.48 -6.64 8.36
C ARG A 74 -16.09 -7.26 8.27
N MET A 75 -15.40 -7.08 7.15
CA MET A 75 -14.02 -7.51 6.99
C MET A 75 -13.11 -6.78 7.97
N ARG A 76 -13.21 -5.45 8.06
CA ARG A 76 -12.43 -4.63 8.99
C ARG A 76 -12.56 -5.15 10.42
N ASP A 77 -13.78 -5.24 10.91
CA ASP A 77 -14.07 -5.69 12.27
C ASP A 77 -13.54 -7.10 12.55
N ALA A 78 -13.63 -8.01 11.57
CA ALA A 78 -13.14 -9.37 11.71
C ALA A 78 -11.61 -9.41 11.80
N LEU A 79 -10.92 -8.69 10.92
CA LEU A 79 -9.45 -8.65 10.89
C LEU A 79 -8.87 -7.89 12.08
N GLU A 80 -9.51 -6.81 12.55
CA GLU A 80 -9.09 -6.11 13.77
C GLU A 80 -9.20 -7.01 15.00
N ARG A 81 -10.29 -7.78 15.12
CA ARG A 81 -10.45 -8.76 16.21
C ARG A 81 -9.40 -9.86 16.14
N GLU A 82 -9.10 -10.35 14.93
CA GLU A 82 -8.08 -11.37 14.72
C GLU A 82 -6.69 -10.86 15.12
N LEU A 83 -6.31 -9.65 14.67
CA LEU A 83 -5.05 -8.98 15.02
C LEU A 83 -4.90 -8.73 16.53
N ALA A 84 -6.00 -8.53 17.25
CA ALA A 84 -6.00 -8.35 18.70
C ALA A 84 -5.93 -9.67 19.49
N SER A 85 -6.05 -10.81 18.81
CA SER A 85 -6.00 -12.11 19.47
C SER A 85 -4.57 -12.46 19.93
N PRO A 86 -4.40 -13.34 20.95
CA PRO A 86 -3.07 -13.76 21.41
C PRO A 86 -2.27 -14.56 20.39
N SER A 87 -2.93 -15.12 19.37
CA SER A 87 -2.34 -15.97 18.35
C SER A 87 -3.08 -15.72 17.03
N PRO A 88 -2.87 -14.55 16.40
CA PRO A 88 -3.56 -14.19 15.17
C PRO A 88 -3.24 -15.19 14.05
N ASP A 89 -4.24 -15.60 13.28
CA ASP A 89 -4.04 -16.29 12.01
C ASP A 89 -3.78 -15.27 10.89
N PRO A 90 -2.53 -15.13 10.39
CA PRO A 90 -2.21 -14.17 9.34
C PRO A 90 -2.96 -14.47 8.04
N GLY A 91 -3.40 -15.72 7.82
CA GLY A 91 -4.17 -16.14 6.67
C GLY A 91 -5.67 -15.81 6.74
N ALA A 92 -6.16 -15.25 7.84
CA ALA A 92 -7.59 -15.01 8.07
C ALA A 92 -8.24 -14.10 7.02
N PHE A 93 -7.48 -13.23 6.36
CA PHE A 93 -8.00 -12.39 5.27
C PHE A 93 -8.48 -13.19 4.05
N ARG A 94 -8.01 -14.42 3.86
CA ARG A 94 -8.36 -15.27 2.71
C ARG A 94 -9.84 -15.65 2.67
N GLN A 95 -10.52 -15.66 3.83
CA GLN A 95 -11.97 -15.87 3.89
C GLN A 95 -12.77 -14.73 3.25
N PHE A 96 -12.13 -13.58 3.04
CA PHE A 96 -12.70 -12.38 2.43
C PHE A 96 -12.15 -12.16 1.01
N ALA A 97 -11.71 -13.22 0.32
CA ALA A 97 -11.14 -13.12 -1.03
C ALA A 97 -12.01 -12.31 -2.01
N ASP A 98 -13.33 -12.50 -1.97
CA ASP A 98 -14.29 -11.82 -2.86
C ASP A 98 -14.73 -10.44 -2.33
N ALA A 99 -14.25 -10.02 -1.16
CA ALA A 99 -14.58 -8.72 -0.59
C ALA A 99 -13.97 -7.60 -1.43
N GLN A 100 -14.71 -6.51 -1.58
CA GLN A 100 -14.30 -5.36 -2.37
C GLN A 100 -13.51 -4.39 -1.51
N VAL A 101 -12.35 -3.97 -2.04
CA VAL A 101 -11.50 -2.94 -1.45
C VAL A 101 -11.18 -1.88 -2.49
N ALA A 102 -11.05 -0.63 -2.06
CA ALA A 102 -10.66 0.47 -2.93
C ALA A 102 -9.48 1.24 -2.33
N LEU A 103 -8.63 1.80 -3.19
CA LEU A 103 -7.60 2.73 -2.76
C LEU A 103 -8.25 4.01 -2.23
N SER A 104 -7.81 4.48 -1.06
CA SER A 104 -8.27 5.77 -0.52
C SER A 104 -7.78 6.91 -1.41
N PRO A 105 -8.68 7.70 -2.04
CA PRO A 105 -8.26 8.80 -2.91
C PRO A 105 -7.44 9.85 -2.16
N ALA A 106 -7.72 10.05 -0.87
CA ALA A 106 -6.96 10.95 -0.01
C ALA A 106 -5.54 10.43 0.24
N ALA A 107 -5.36 9.13 0.45
CA ALA A 107 -4.05 8.53 0.64
C ALA A 107 -3.22 8.54 -0.66
N VAL A 108 -3.84 8.22 -1.80
CA VAL A 108 -3.19 8.26 -3.12
C VAL A 108 -2.73 9.68 -3.48
N GLN A 109 -3.55 10.70 -3.19
CA GLN A 109 -3.17 12.09 -3.40
C GLN A 109 -1.99 12.51 -2.51
N LYS A 110 -2.03 12.17 -1.21
CA LYS A 110 -0.91 12.44 -0.30
C LYS A 110 0.41 11.83 -0.79
N LEU A 111 0.35 10.61 -1.34
CA LEU A 111 1.52 9.94 -1.91
C LEU A 111 2.08 10.68 -3.14
N GLY A 112 1.21 11.18 -4.02
CA GLY A 112 1.60 11.98 -5.19
C GLY A 112 2.14 13.38 -4.82
N HIS A 113 1.84 13.87 -3.63
CA HIS A 113 2.38 15.13 -3.09
C HIS A 113 3.67 14.95 -2.30
N THR A 114 4.28 13.77 -2.27
CA THR A 114 5.61 13.60 -1.69
C THR A 114 6.56 14.57 -2.41
N PRO A 115 7.13 15.59 -1.74
CA PRO A 115 7.96 16.58 -2.39
C PRO A 115 9.35 16.01 -2.68
N GLU A 116 9.44 14.96 -3.50
CA GLU A 116 10.69 14.50 -4.13
C GLU A 116 11.12 15.39 -5.30
N GLY A 117 10.60 16.63 -5.37
CA GLY A 117 11.06 17.70 -6.26
C GLY A 117 11.81 18.83 -5.57
N ALA A 118 11.90 18.85 -4.23
CA ALA A 118 12.54 19.97 -3.51
C ALA A 118 14.07 19.92 -3.52
N VAL A 119 14.69 18.80 -3.94
CA VAL A 119 16.17 18.64 -3.93
C VAL A 119 16.86 19.08 -5.23
N ASP A 120 16.12 19.38 -6.30
CA ASP A 120 16.72 19.81 -7.59
C ASP A 120 16.60 21.31 -7.87
N ALA A 121 15.62 21.99 -7.24
CA ALA A 121 15.43 23.44 -7.43
C ALA A 121 16.54 24.31 -6.80
N ALA A 122 17.32 23.77 -5.86
CA ALA A 122 18.38 24.53 -5.18
C ALA A 122 19.72 24.59 -5.95
N ARG A 123 19.88 23.85 -7.06
CA ARG A 123 21.14 23.84 -7.85
C ARG A 123 21.15 24.80 -9.05
N SER A 124 20.02 25.37 -9.44
CA SER A 124 19.91 26.25 -10.62
C SER A 124 20.10 27.74 -10.34
N SER A 125 20.29 28.18 -9.10
CA SER A 125 20.51 29.61 -8.78
C SER A 125 22.00 30.02 -8.75
N ALA A 126 22.93 29.13 -9.09
CA ALA A 126 24.36 29.45 -9.13
C ALA A 126 24.87 29.55 -10.57
N SER A 127 24.31 30.45 -11.38
CA SER A 127 24.99 30.99 -12.57
C SER A 127 24.18 32.16 -13.14
N THR A 128 24.89 33.16 -13.68
CA THR A 128 24.41 34.41 -14.35
C THR A 128 24.35 35.57 -13.33
N VAL A 129 25.29 36.52 -13.23
CA VAL A 129 25.98 37.37 -14.25
C VAL A 129 27.27 37.94 -13.61
N ARG A 130 28.48 37.55 -14.03
CA ARG A 130 29.44 38.28 -14.90
C ARG A 130 29.39 39.83 -14.91
N LEU A 131 30.50 40.42 -14.44
CA LEU A 131 31.30 41.47 -15.10
C LEU A 131 30.63 42.81 -15.47
N SER A 132 31.00 43.89 -14.78
CA SER A 132 31.65 45.11 -15.32
C SER A 132 31.87 46.13 -14.20
#